data_AF-A0A7S4CCZ1-F1
#
_entry.id   AF-A0A7S4CCZ1-F1
#
_cell.length_a   1.000
_cell.length_b   1.000
_cell.length_c   1.000
_cell.angle_alpha   90.00
_cell.angle_beta   90.00
_cell.angle_gamma   90.00
#
_symmetry.space_group_name_H-M   'P 1'
#
loop_
_entity.id
_entity.type
_entity.pdbx_description
1 polymer ?
#
loop_
_entity_poly.entity_id
_entity_poly.type
_entity_poly.pdbx_seq_one_letter_code
_entity_poly.pdbx_strand_id
1 'polypeptide(L)'
;PGRRGALDQRDAFERAHQHRVRQRQPNIWIVKSSHGCKGIGIKIFTGVADVLSFVDASPTPYPFVVQRYLDRPFLIAGRKFDIRVWVLVTPQYDIHVYR
;
A
#
# COMPACT_ATOMS: atom_id res chain seq x y z
N PRO A 1 14.35 -1.81 -18.56
CA PRO A 1 14.97 -1.14 -17.39
C PRO A 1 14.25 0.19 -17.09
N GLY A 2 13.26 0.15 -16.19
CA GLY A 2 12.42 1.31 -15.88
C GLY A 2 13.22 2.48 -15.31
N ARG A 3 12.93 3.70 -15.79
CA ARG A 3 13.53 4.94 -15.26
C ARG A 3 13.26 5.03 -13.75
N ARG A 4 14.30 4.95 -12.93
CA ARG A 4 14.25 5.29 -11.50
C ARG A 4 13.93 6.78 -11.40
N GLY A 5 12.67 7.11 -11.09
CA GLY A 5 12.28 8.49 -10.81
C GLY A 5 12.79 8.92 -9.44
N ALA A 6 12.88 10.24 -9.20
CA ALA A 6 13.29 10.81 -7.91
C ALA A 6 12.41 10.39 -6.71
N LEU A 7 11.24 9.79 -6.98
CA LEU A 7 10.28 9.32 -5.97
C LEU A 7 10.37 7.80 -5.72
N ASP A 8 11.28 7.07 -6.37
CA ASP A 8 11.45 5.63 -6.14
C ASP A 8 12.08 5.38 -4.75
N GLN A 9 11.42 4.53 -3.94
CA GLN A 9 11.79 4.23 -2.56
C GLN A 9 12.11 2.74 -2.32
N ARG A 10 12.52 1.99 -3.36
CA ARG A 10 12.85 0.56 -3.24
C ARG A 10 13.85 0.25 -2.13
N ASP A 11 14.94 1.01 -2.04
CA ASP A 11 15.96 0.80 -1.00
C ASP A 11 15.36 0.98 0.42
N ALA A 12 14.43 1.91 0.59
CA ALA A 12 13.75 2.12 1.87
C ALA A 12 12.79 0.97 2.20
N PHE A 13 12.07 0.47 1.20
CA PHE A 13 11.24 -0.73 1.33
C PHE A 13 12.06 -1.96 1.73
N GLU A 14 13.19 -2.21 1.05
CA GLU A 14 14.08 -3.33 1.37
C GLU A 14 14.61 -3.25 2.79
N ARG A 15 15.07 -2.07 3.23
CA ARG A 15 15.50 -1.87 4.62
C ARG A 15 14.38 -2.14 5.63
N ALA A 16 13.17 -1.64 5.37
CA ALA A 16 12.02 -1.85 6.24
C ALA A 16 11.60 -3.33 6.31
N HIS A 17 11.69 -4.05 5.18
CA HIS A 17 11.44 -5.49 5.12
C HIS A 17 12.49 -6.27 5.93
N GLN A 18 13.78 -6.00 5.71
CA GLN A 18 14.86 -6.68 6.43
C GLN A 18 14.81 -6.43 7.94
N HIS A 19 14.45 -5.21 8.35
CA HIS A 19 14.25 -4.89 9.76
C HIS A 19 13.17 -5.79 10.40
N ARG A 20 12.05 -6.04 9.70
CA ARG A 20 10.98 -6.93 10.17
C ARG A 20 11.40 -8.40 10.22
N VAL A 21 12.18 -8.85 9.24
CA VAL A 21 12.77 -10.20 9.24
C VAL A 21 13.63 -10.40 10.49
N ARG A 22 14.53 -9.46 10.78
CA ARG A 22 15.41 -9.52 11.98
C ARG A 22 14.62 -9.56 13.28
N GLN A 23 13.50 -8.83 13.35
CA GLN A 23 12.62 -8.81 14.51
C GLN A 23 11.63 -9.99 14.56
N ARG A 24 11.69 -10.94 13.61
CA ARG A 24 10.78 -12.09 13.50
C ARG A 24 9.30 -11.66 13.49
N GLN A 25 9.01 -10.51 12.89
CA GLN A 25 7.66 -9.99 12.78
C GLN A 25 6.97 -10.48 11.50
N PRO A 26 5.62 -10.52 11.48
CA PRO A 26 4.88 -10.65 10.23
C PRO A 26 5.32 -9.59 9.23
N ASN A 27 5.57 -10.05 8.00
CA ASN A 27 6.18 -9.26 6.95
C ASN A 27 5.35 -9.36 5.67
N ILE A 28 4.09 -8.97 5.80
CA ILE A 28 3.10 -9.01 4.72
C ILE A 28 2.92 -7.60 4.17
N TRP A 29 2.92 -7.47 2.86
CA TRP A 29 2.85 -6.20 2.13
C TRP A 29 1.74 -6.24 1.12
N ILE A 30 1.01 -5.14 0.99
CA ILE A 30 0.00 -4.92 -0.04
C ILE A 30 0.55 -3.93 -1.06
N VAL A 31 0.50 -4.32 -2.32
CA VAL A 31 0.97 -3.53 -3.45
C VAL A 31 -0.24 -3.08 -4.24
N LYS A 32 -0.34 -1.76 -4.46
CA LYS A 32 -1.45 -1.13 -5.19
C LYS A 32 -0.86 -0.17 -6.21
N SER A 33 -1.39 -0.17 -7.43
CA SER A 33 -1.08 0.93 -8.35
C SER A 33 -1.68 2.22 -7.78
N SER A 34 -0.98 3.34 -7.98
CA SER A 34 -1.48 4.68 -7.62
C SER A 34 -2.70 5.08 -8.44
N HIS A 35 -3.02 4.33 -9.49
CA HIS A 35 -4.22 4.50 -10.30
C HIS A 35 -4.99 3.19 -10.35
N GLY A 36 -6.28 3.24 -10.01
CA GLY A 36 -7.13 2.06 -10.04
C GLY A 36 -8.39 2.25 -9.22
N CYS A 37 -9.40 1.43 -9.50
CA CYS A 37 -10.63 1.36 -8.72
C CYS A 37 -11.07 -0.09 -8.57
N LYS A 38 -12.06 -0.33 -7.68
CA LYS A 38 -12.69 -1.64 -7.48
C LYS A 38 -11.74 -2.79 -7.06
N GLY A 39 -10.56 -2.45 -6.54
CA GLY A 39 -9.58 -3.44 -6.07
C GLY A 39 -8.77 -4.13 -7.17
N ILE A 40 -8.91 -3.71 -8.43
CA ILE A 40 -8.16 -4.31 -9.55
C ILE A 40 -6.67 -3.99 -9.41
N GLY A 41 -5.82 -5.00 -9.62
CA GLY A 41 -4.37 -4.85 -9.58
C GLY A 41 -3.76 -4.77 -8.17
N ILE A 42 -4.56 -5.00 -7.12
CA ILE A 42 -4.08 -5.09 -5.74
C ILE A 42 -3.59 -6.51 -5.47
N LYS A 43 -2.35 -6.65 -4.98
CA LYS A 43 -1.77 -7.94 -4.61
C LYS A 43 -1.11 -7.89 -3.24
N ILE A 44 -1.04 -9.06 -2.59
CA ILE A 44 -0.40 -9.24 -1.30
C ILE A 44 0.84 -10.12 -1.49
N PHE A 45 1.95 -9.73 -0.88
CA PHE A 45 3.23 -10.42 -0.96
C PHE A 45 3.90 -10.50 0.41
N THR A 46 4.82 -11.45 0.55
CA THR A 46 5.70 -11.57 1.71
C THR A 46 7.18 -11.35 1.35
N GLY A 47 7.57 -11.65 0.11
CA GLY A 47 8.95 -11.52 -0.37
C GLY A 47 9.23 -10.20 -1.09
N VAL A 48 10.42 -9.63 -0.87
CA VAL A 48 10.89 -8.44 -1.59
C VAL A 48 10.98 -8.71 -3.09
N ALA A 49 11.60 -9.82 -3.49
CA ALA A 49 11.80 -10.15 -4.90
C ALA A 49 10.47 -10.26 -5.67
N ASP A 50 9.44 -10.83 -5.04
CA ASP A 50 8.10 -10.97 -5.64
C ASP A 50 7.44 -9.60 -5.82
N VAL A 51 7.59 -8.70 -4.85
CA VAL A 51 7.10 -7.31 -4.96
C VAL A 51 7.78 -6.59 -6.11
N LEU A 52 9.12 -6.61 -6.15
CA LEU A 52 9.88 -5.87 -7.17
C LEU A 52 9.61 -6.42 -8.58
N SER A 53 9.62 -7.74 -8.74
CA SER A 53 9.30 -8.37 -10.03
C SER A 53 7.88 -8.07 -10.49
N PHE A 54 6.90 -8.06 -9.58
CA PHE A 54 5.53 -7.68 -9.92
C PHE A 54 5.42 -6.22 -10.38
N VAL A 55 6.11 -5.30 -9.71
CA VAL A 55 6.12 -3.87 -10.08
C VAL A 55 6.83 -3.68 -11.42
N ASP A 56 7.98 -4.31 -11.63
CA ASP A 56 8.79 -4.16 -12.85
C ASP A 56 8.16 -4.81 -14.09
N ALA A 57 7.42 -5.90 -13.90
CA ALA A 57 6.69 -6.56 -14.97
C ALA A 57 5.38 -5.86 -15.35
N SER A 58 4.94 -4.87 -14.55
CA SER A 58 3.65 -4.22 -14.81
C SER A 58 3.71 -3.33 -16.04
N PRO A 59 2.78 -3.47 -17.00
CA PRO A 59 2.73 -2.63 -18.18
C PRO A 59 2.14 -1.23 -17.91
N THR A 60 1.66 -0.99 -16.68
CA THR A 60 1.05 0.28 -16.32
C THR A 60 2.10 1.39 -16.23
N PRO A 61 1.84 2.59 -16.77
CA PRO A 61 2.75 3.73 -16.62
C PRO A 61 2.67 4.35 -15.22
N TYR A 62 1.72 3.92 -14.40
CA TYR A 62 1.44 4.50 -13.10
C TYR A 62 2.34 3.90 -12.01
N PRO A 63 2.84 4.72 -11.05
CA PRO A 63 3.64 4.22 -9.96
C PRO A 63 2.83 3.29 -9.04
N PHE A 64 3.54 2.54 -8.22
CA PHE A 64 2.96 1.67 -7.19
C PHE A 64 3.27 2.18 -5.79
N VAL A 65 2.36 1.94 -4.87
CA VAL A 65 2.60 2.06 -3.44
C VAL A 65 2.71 0.67 -2.85
N VAL A 66 3.81 0.43 -2.14
CA VAL A 66 4.02 -0.76 -1.31
C VAL A 66 3.77 -0.36 0.14
N GLN A 67 2.75 -0.94 0.75
CA GLN A 67 2.34 -0.64 2.12
C GLN A 67 2.35 -1.91 2.95
N ARG A 68 2.73 -1.82 4.23
CA ARG A 68 2.59 -2.95 5.15
C ARG A 68 1.12 -3.35 5.25
N TYR A 69 0.83 -4.62 5.00
CA TYR A 69 -0.50 -5.15 5.20
C TYR A 69 -0.79 -5.30 6.69
N LEU A 70 -2.00 -4.89 7.11
CA LEU A 70 -2.46 -5.09 8.48
C LEU A 70 -2.91 -6.54 8.64
N ASP A 71 -2.04 -7.35 9.24
CA ASP A 71 -2.19 -8.78 9.47
C ASP A 71 -3.14 -9.12 10.63
N ARG A 72 -3.28 -8.20 11.60
CA ARG A 72 -4.22 -8.33 12.73
C ARG A 72 -5.21 -7.16 12.74
N PRO A 73 -6.15 -7.11 11.78
CA PRO A 73 -7.18 -6.07 11.76
C PRO A 73 -8.20 -6.31 12.89
N PHE A 74 -8.86 -5.24 13.32
CA PHE A 74 -10.06 -5.37 14.14
C PHE A 74 -11.17 -6.05 13.32
N LEU A 75 -11.89 -6.99 13.92
CA LEU A 75 -12.88 -7.84 13.25
C LEU A 75 -14.26 -7.62 13.86
N ILE A 76 -15.27 -7.47 13.00
CA ILE A 76 -16.69 -7.53 13.40
C ILE A 76 -17.22 -8.87 12.90
N ALA A 77 -17.71 -9.71 13.81
CA ALA A 77 -18.18 -11.07 13.49
C ALA A 77 -17.17 -11.88 12.66
N GLY A 78 -15.87 -11.78 12.99
CA GLY A 78 -14.80 -12.49 12.29
C GLY A 78 -14.43 -11.94 10.92
N ARG A 79 -15.00 -10.81 10.48
CA ARG A 79 -14.72 -10.21 9.16
C ARG A 79 -14.03 -8.86 9.28
N LYS A 80 -13.02 -8.65 8.43
CA LYS A 80 -12.34 -7.38 8.25
C LYS A 80 -13.28 -6.38 7.57
N PHE A 81 -13.19 -5.12 7.97
CA PHE A 81 -13.89 -4.00 7.35
C PHE A 81 -12.97 -2.79 7.24
N ASP A 82 -13.41 -1.77 6.51
CA ASP A 82 -12.86 -0.42 6.52
C ASP A 82 -13.93 0.59 6.93
N ILE A 83 -13.49 1.76 7.39
CA ILE A 83 -14.37 2.86 7.77
C ILE A 83 -14.30 3.92 6.69
N ARG A 84 -15.46 4.28 6.12
CA ARG A 84 -15.60 5.43 5.24
C ARG A 84 -16.03 6.64 6.07
N VAL A 85 -15.23 7.71 6.00
CA VAL A 85 -15.58 9.03 6.55
C VAL A 85 -15.75 9.99 5.38
N TRP A 86 -16.83 10.75 5.34
CA TRP A 86 -17.03 11.83 4.37
C TRP A 86 -16.56 13.16 4.97
N VAL A 87 -15.75 13.90 4.21
CA VAL A 87 -15.19 15.19 4.60
C VAL A 87 -15.52 16.20 3.51
N LEU A 88 -16.09 17.34 3.88
CA LEU A 88 -16.32 18.50 3.02
C LEU A 88 -15.26 19.57 3.35
N VAL A 89 -14.54 20.00 2.32
CA VAL A 89 -13.60 21.13 2.41
C VAL A 89 -14.19 22.32 1.66
N THR A 90 -14.34 23.46 2.33
CA THR A 90 -14.93 24.68 1.74
C THR A 90 -13.86 25.52 1.03
N PRO A 91 -14.25 26.51 0.19
CA PRO A 91 -13.30 27.46 -0.39
C PRO A 91 -12.51 28.27 0.65
N GLN A 92 -13.08 28.44 1.85
CA GLN A 92 -12.44 29.09 3.00
C GLN A 92 -11.48 28.15 3.75
N TYR A 93 -11.31 26.91 3.27
CA TYR A 93 -10.53 25.86 3.91
C TYR A 93 -11.13 25.31 5.22
N ASP A 94 -12.42 25.54 5.46
CA ASP A 94 -13.11 24.88 6.57
C ASP A 94 -13.25 23.38 6.29
N ILE A 95 -13.11 22.56 7.33
CA ILE A 95 -13.18 21.10 7.25
C ILE A 95 -14.39 20.62 8.05
N HIS A 96 -15.38 20.08 7.36
CA HIS A 96 -16.56 19.49 7.97
C HIS A 96 -16.53 17.97 7.81
N VAL A 97 -16.62 17.24 8.91
CA VAL A 97 -16.74 15.78 8.93
C VAL A 97 -18.22 15.42 9.07
N TYR A 98 -18.75 14.61 8.15
CA TYR A 98 -20.13 14.13 8.26
C TYR A 98 -20.29 13.21 9.47
N ARG A 99 -21.35 13.42 10.24
CA ARG A 99 -21.69 12.66 11.44
C ARG A 99 -22.72 11.58 11.15
#